data_AF-A0A951H5B8-F1
#
_entry.id   AF-A0A951H5B8-F1
#
_cell.length_a   1.000
_cell.length_b   1.000
_cell.length_c   1.000
_cell.angle_alpha   90.00
_cell.angle_beta   90.00
_cell.angle_gamma   90.00
#
_symmetry.space_group_name_H-M   'P 1'
#
loop_
_entity.id
_entity.type
_entity.pdbx_description
1 polymer ?
#
loop_
_entity_poly.entity_id
_entity_poly.type
_entity_poly.pdbx_seq_one_letter_code
_entity_poly.pdbx_strand_id
1 'polypeptide(L)'
;MNRISRSLISGIIFNLCALAAVVPQSAAAAMSKKPAKKATLPVIVQGKVVSLTRVPRLGSALYKDAVIAVHLEGLKAMQGKFSKSQIVVYTWGLHNARLAPAAMGRPGQMMRFQLTPWHKAENKYGGYNRINFQDDGVMTLSTYWGDKK
;
A
#
# COMPACT_ATOMS: atom_id res chain seq x y z
N MET A 1 14.87 -26.18 -74.80
CA MET A 1 16.10 -26.79 -75.33
C MET A 1 17.20 -25.72 -75.38
N ASN A 2 18.43 -26.16 -75.13
CA ASN A 2 19.72 -25.51 -75.40
C ASN A 2 20.26 -24.45 -74.43
N ARG A 3 21.19 -24.96 -73.61
CA ARG A 3 22.27 -24.26 -72.92
C ARG A 3 23.21 -23.58 -73.92
N ILE A 4 23.74 -22.41 -73.58
CA ILE A 4 25.04 -21.91 -74.04
C ILE A 4 25.60 -21.06 -72.89
N SER A 5 26.52 -21.56 -72.08
CA SER A 5 27.98 -21.66 -72.25
C SER A 5 28.73 -20.37 -71.90
N ARG A 6 29.78 -20.60 -71.12
CA ARG A 6 30.59 -19.65 -70.34
C ARG A 6 31.52 -18.83 -71.24
N SER A 7 31.89 -17.63 -70.80
CA SER A 7 33.19 -17.05 -71.13
C SER A 7 33.68 -16.16 -69.99
N LEU A 8 34.92 -16.44 -69.54
CA LEU A 8 35.69 -15.63 -68.60
C LEU A 8 36.31 -14.44 -69.32
N ILE A 9 36.30 -13.26 -68.70
CA ILE A 9 37.23 -12.16 -69.03
C ILE A 9 37.84 -11.63 -67.74
N SER A 10 39.17 -11.59 -67.77
CA SER A 10 40.10 -11.03 -66.79
C SER A 10 40.24 -9.51 -66.98
N GLY A 11 40.42 -8.75 -65.90
CA GLY A 11 40.73 -7.31 -65.92
C GLY A 11 40.47 -6.67 -64.55
N ILE A 12 41.48 -6.53 -63.68
CA ILE A 12 42.41 -5.38 -63.56
C ILE A 12 41.86 -4.23 -62.67
N ILE A 13 42.42 -4.17 -61.45
CA ILE A 13 42.91 -3.01 -60.65
C ILE A 13 41.93 -1.87 -60.31
N PHE A 14 41.70 -1.67 -59.00
CA PHE A 14 41.57 -0.36 -58.30
C PHE A 14 41.73 -0.65 -56.78
N ASN A 15 42.90 -0.46 -56.18
CA ASN A 15 43.42 0.75 -55.53
C ASN A 15 42.63 1.23 -54.29
N LEU A 16 43.40 1.68 -53.29
CA LEU A 16 43.07 2.55 -52.16
C LEU A 16 42.54 1.94 -50.85
N CYS A 17 43.49 1.79 -49.92
CA CYS A 17 43.56 2.55 -48.66
C CYS A 17 42.30 2.64 -47.78
N ALA A 18 42.26 1.87 -46.69
CA ALA A 18 41.72 2.27 -45.38
C ALA A 18 42.00 1.16 -44.35
N LEU A 19 43.03 1.30 -43.51
CA LEU A 19 43.25 0.39 -42.38
C LEU A 19 42.63 1.00 -41.10
N ALA A 20 41.81 0.17 -40.47
CA ALA A 20 40.81 0.43 -39.45
C ALA A 20 41.25 1.24 -38.22
N ALA A 21 40.30 2.05 -37.76
CA ALA A 21 40.30 2.71 -36.46
C ALA A 21 40.11 1.71 -35.30
N VAL A 22 40.78 2.00 -34.19
CA VAL A 22 40.61 1.41 -32.85
C VAL A 22 39.17 1.55 -32.37
N VAL A 23 38.58 0.45 -31.90
CA VAL A 23 37.30 0.45 -31.14
C VAL A 23 37.59 0.07 -29.69
N PRO A 24 37.21 0.88 -28.68
CA PRO A 24 37.42 0.57 -27.28
C PRO A 24 36.35 -0.36 -26.71
N GLN A 25 36.80 -1.32 -25.89
CA GLN A 25 35.97 -2.26 -25.14
C GLN A 25 35.35 -1.55 -23.92
N SER A 26 34.09 -1.13 -24.02
CA SER A 26 33.31 -0.66 -22.87
C SER A 26 32.48 -1.81 -22.29
N ALA A 27 32.88 -2.28 -21.11
CA ALA A 27 32.16 -3.28 -20.34
C ALA A 27 30.85 -2.71 -19.79
N ALA A 28 29.73 -3.17 -20.33
CA ALA A 28 28.40 -2.87 -19.79
C ALA A 28 28.16 -3.67 -18.50
N ALA A 29 28.25 -2.99 -17.36
CA ALA A 29 27.76 -3.49 -16.08
C ALA A 29 26.24 -3.65 -16.14
N ALA A 30 25.75 -4.89 -16.07
CA ALA A 30 24.33 -5.19 -15.98
C ALA A 30 23.78 -4.76 -14.61
N MET A 31 23.18 -3.56 -14.55
CA MET A 31 22.34 -3.16 -13.41
C MET A 31 21.04 -3.98 -13.43
N SER A 32 20.95 -4.96 -12.53
CA SER A 32 19.72 -5.68 -12.23
C SER A 32 18.66 -4.71 -11.67
N LYS A 33 17.63 -4.40 -12.45
CA LYS A 33 16.50 -3.58 -12.01
C LYS A 33 15.62 -4.40 -11.07
N LYS A 34 15.63 -4.05 -9.78
CA LYS A 34 14.65 -4.54 -8.78
C LYS A 34 13.23 -4.31 -9.31
N PRO A 35 12.35 -5.33 -9.35
CA PRO A 35 11.02 -5.16 -9.93
C PRO A 35 10.23 -4.11 -9.13
N ALA A 36 9.69 -3.12 -9.85
CA ALA A 36 8.86 -2.08 -9.26
C ALA A 36 7.60 -2.73 -8.64
N LYS A 37 7.43 -2.53 -7.33
CA LYS A 37 6.25 -2.96 -6.58
C LYS A 37 5.01 -2.36 -7.24
N LYS A 38 4.15 -3.19 -7.84
CA LYS A 38 2.85 -2.75 -8.40
C LYS A 38 2.13 -1.89 -7.36
N ALA A 39 1.81 -0.66 -7.72
CA ALA A 39 1.07 0.26 -6.86
C ALA A 39 -0.33 -0.33 -6.61
N THR A 40 -0.55 -0.82 -5.39
CA THR A 40 -1.86 -1.32 -4.97
C THR A 40 -2.69 -0.12 -4.54
N LEU A 41 -3.88 0.05 -5.13
CA LEU A 41 -4.80 1.11 -4.72
C LEU A 41 -5.16 0.98 -3.23
N PRO A 42 -5.34 2.11 -2.51
CA PRO A 42 -5.75 2.05 -1.11
C PRO A 42 -7.15 1.44 -0.99
N VAL A 43 -7.37 0.66 0.06
CA VAL A 43 -8.69 0.13 0.38
C VAL A 43 -9.43 1.15 1.24
N ILE A 44 -10.58 1.63 0.77
CA ILE A 44 -11.46 2.52 1.52
C ILE A 44 -12.78 1.81 1.72
N VAL A 45 -13.26 1.74 2.96
CA VAL A 45 -14.54 1.14 3.31
C VAL A 45 -15.46 2.17 3.96
N GLN A 46 -16.77 1.94 3.83
CA GLN A 46 -17.80 2.55 4.64
C GLN A 46 -18.51 1.45 5.44
N GLY A 47 -18.69 1.65 6.74
CA GLY A 47 -19.36 0.70 7.63
C GLY A 47 -20.22 1.39 8.67
N LYS A 48 -21.19 0.65 9.21
CA LYS A 48 -21.99 1.11 10.35
C LYS A 48 -21.23 0.82 11.63
N VAL A 49 -21.10 1.81 12.50
CA VAL A 49 -20.51 1.65 13.83
C VAL A 49 -21.45 0.83 14.68
N VAL A 50 -20.99 -0.32 15.16
CA VAL A 50 -21.70 -1.13 16.15
C VAL A 50 -21.37 -0.59 17.54
N SER A 51 -20.08 -0.42 17.81
CA SER A 51 -19.56 0.07 19.08
C SER A 51 -18.19 0.73 18.87
N LEU A 52 -17.76 1.51 19.85
CA LEU A 52 -16.43 2.09 19.89
C LEU A 52 -15.97 2.30 21.33
N THR A 53 -14.69 2.12 21.59
CA THR A 53 -14.09 2.46 22.88
C THR A 53 -13.96 3.98 23.02
N ARG A 54 -13.92 4.47 24.26
CA ARG A 54 -13.81 5.91 24.56
C ARG A 54 -12.45 6.26 25.13
N VAL A 55 -11.91 7.40 24.72
CA VAL A 55 -10.75 7.98 25.39
C VAL A 55 -11.15 8.54 26.75
N PRO A 56 -10.22 8.63 27.72
CA PRO A 56 -10.47 9.33 28.96
C PRO A 56 -10.81 10.80 28.73
N ARG A 57 -11.35 11.44 29.77
CA ARG A 57 -11.62 12.86 29.76
C ARG A 57 -10.34 13.64 29.44
N LEU A 58 -10.45 14.67 28.60
CA LEU A 58 -9.32 15.55 28.30
C LEU A 58 -8.73 16.12 29.60
N GLY A 59 -7.40 16.05 29.72
CA GLY A 59 -6.66 16.49 30.90
C GLY A 59 -6.62 15.50 32.07
N SER A 60 -7.35 14.39 32.02
CA SER A 60 -7.30 13.37 33.09
C SER A 60 -6.28 12.26 32.85
N ALA A 61 -5.70 12.18 31.65
CA ALA A 61 -4.72 11.17 31.29
C ALA A 61 -3.31 11.76 31.25
N LEU A 62 -2.32 10.98 31.70
CA LEU A 62 -0.89 11.32 31.60
C LEU A 62 -0.33 11.23 30.17
N TYR A 63 -1.14 10.75 29.22
CA TYR A 63 -0.80 10.64 27.80
C TYR A 63 -1.63 11.59 26.95
N LYS A 64 -0.96 12.21 25.96
CA LYS A 64 -1.58 13.11 24.99
C LYS A 64 -2.12 12.38 23.74
N ASP A 65 -1.78 11.11 23.59
CA ASP A 65 -2.13 10.28 22.43
C ASP A 65 -2.77 8.97 22.88
N ALA A 66 -3.88 8.58 22.25
CA ALA A 66 -4.57 7.33 22.53
C ALA A 66 -5.25 6.79 21.27
N VAL A 67 -5.09 5.48 21.07
CA VAL A 67 -5.76 4.71 20.03
C VAL A 67 -7.04 4.12 20.59
N ILE A 68 -8.13 4.24 19.84
CA ILE A 68 -9.42 3.62 20.14
C ILE A 68 -9.70 2.50 19.13
N ALA A 69 -10.52 1.55 19.55
CA ALA A 69 -11.09 0.53 18.69
C ALA A 69 -12.52 0.92 18.26
N VAL A 70 -12.82 0.72 16.98
CA VAL A 70 -14.14 0.92 16.38
C VAL A 70 -14.58 -0.38 15.74
N HIS A 71 -15.70 -0.94 16.19
CA HIS A 71 -16.30 -2.12 15.58
C HIS A 71 -17.24 -1.68 14.46
N LEU A 72 -16.96 -2.14 13.25
CA LEU A 72 -17.76 -1.85 12.06
C LEU A 72 -18.41 -3.12 11.50
N GLU A 73 -19.65 -2.98 11.04
CA GLU A 73 -20.38 -4.00 10.28
C GLU A 73 -20.99 -3.42 9.00
N GLY A 74 -21.54 -4.32 8.16
CA GLY A 74 -22.22 -3.91 6.92
C GLY A 74 -21.29 -3.21 5.95
N LEU A 75 -20.05 -3.70 5.85
CA LEU A 75 -18.95 -3.03 5.17
C LEU A 75 -19.17 -2.97 3.66
N LYS A 76 -19.05 -1.77 3.09
CA LYS A 76 -19.06 -1.50 1.65
C LYS A 76 -17.71 -0.96 1.22
N ALA A 77 -17.09 -1.60 0.22
CA ALA A 77 -15.86 -1.09 -0.39
C ALA A 77 -16.19 0.14 -1.25
N MET A 78 -15.65 1.29 -0.88
CA MET A 78 -15.73 2.53 -1.65
C MET A 78 -14.56 2.65 -2.65
N GLN A 79 -13.43 2.00 -2.33
CA GLN A 79 -12.27 1.88 -3.19
C GLN A 79 -11.51 0.58 -2.87
N GLY A 80 -10.97 -0.06 -3.90
CA GLY A 80 -10.28 -1.34 -3.76
C GLY A 80 -11.24 -2.51 -3.54
N LYS A 81 -10.68 -3.70 -3.28
CA LYS A 81 -11.47 -4.90 -2.98
C LYS A 81 -11.45 -5.15 -1.47
N PHE A 82 -12.62 -5.44 -0.91
CA PHE A 82 -12.77 -5.76 0.49
C PHE A 82 -13.96 -6.70 0.70
N SER A 83 -13.81 -7.76 1.50
CA SER A 83 -14.79 -8.85 1.60
C SER A 83 -15.16 -9.26 3.03
N LYS A 84 -14.57 -8.64 4.06
CA LYS A 84 -14.94 -8.95 5.45
C LYS A 84 -16.30 -8.33 5.76
N SER A 85 -17.14 -9.06 6.50
CA SER A 85 -18.46 -8.60 6.94
C SER A 85 -18.38 -7.65 8.14
N GLN A 86 -17.43 -7.91 9.03
CA GLN A 86 -17.16 -7.10 10.23
C GLN A 86 -15.66 -6.99 10.46
N ILE A 87 -15.24 -5.87 11.07
CA ILE A 87 -13.85 -5.60 11.44
C ILE A 87 -13.74 -4.76 12.71
N VAL A 88 -12.56 -4.79 13.32
CA VAL A 88 -12.12 -3.78 14.27
C VAL A 88 -11.15 -2.83 13.58
N VAL A 89 -11.44 -1.53 13.68
CA VAL A 89 -10.58 -0.45 13.19
C VAL A 89 -9.96 0.23 14.39
N TYR A 90 -8.64 0.12 14.51
CA TYR A 90 -7.83 0.98 15.37
C TYR A 90 -7.61 2.32 14.69
N THR A 91 -7.85 3.40 15.42
CA THR A 91 -7.68 4.76 14.91
C THR A 91 -7.39 5.71 16.05
N TRP A 92 -7.00 6.95 15.73
CA TRP A 92 -6.83 7.97 16.74
C TRP A 92 -8.16 8.25 17.45
N GLY A 93 -8.12 8.17 18.78
CA GLY A 93 -9.18 8.70 19.65
C GLY A 93 -8.76 10.04 20.25
N LEU A 94 -7.51 10.12 20.67
CA LEU A 94 -6.85 11.33 21.14
C LEU A 94 -5.52 11.46 20.40
N HIS A 95 -5.23 12.63 19.85
CA HIS A 95 -3.93 12.90 19.23
C HIS A 95 -3.46 14.31 19.57
N ASN A 96 -2.25 14.45 20.10
CA ASN A 96 -1.69 15.72 20.58
C ASN A 96 -2.66 16.48 21.53
N ALA A 97 -3.24 15.76 22.48
CA ALA A 97 -4.22 16.26 23.46
C ALA A 97 -5.52 16.81 22.85
N ARG A 98 -5.84 16.46 21.60
CA ARG A 98 -7.09 16.83 20.92
C ARG A 98 -7.90 15.59 20.56
N LEU A 99 -9.22 15.66 20.75
CA LEU A 99 -10.13 14.61 20.31
C LEU A 99 -10.06 14.48 18.79
N ALA A 100 -9.77 13.27 18.34
CA ALA A 100 -9.76 12.96 16.92
C ALA A 100 -11.21 12.79 16.40
N PRO A 101 -11.48 13.08 15.11
CA PRO A 101 -12.83 13.00 14.58
C PRO A 101 -13.52 11.63 14.74
N ALA A 102 -12.74 10.53 14.77
CA ALA A 102 -13.29 9.19 14.97
C ALA A 102 -13.82 8.96 16.39
N ALA A 103 -13.28 9.66 17.39
CA ALA A 103 -13.74 9.57 18.78
C ALA A 103 -15.15 10.11 18.99
N MET A 104 -15.62 10.98 18.08
CA MET A 104 -16.97 11.54 18.11
C MET A 104 -18.03 10.58 17.53
N GLY A 105 -17.61 9.43 16.99
CA GLY A 105 -18.50 8.41 16.46
C GLY A 105 -19.52 7.92 17.50
N ARG A 106 -20.66 7.45 16.99
CA ARG A 106 -21.74 6.86 17.78
C ARG A 106 -22.21 5.54 17.15
N PRO A 107 -22.65 4.56 17.95
CA PRO A 107 -23.37 3.40 17.43
C PRO A 107 -24.49 3.81 16.45
N GLY A 108 -24.63 3.06 15.37
CA GLY A 108 -25.57 3.33 14.27
C GLY A 108 -25.06 4.30 13.20
N GLN A 109 -24.00 5.08 13.47
CA GLN A 109 -23.45 6.02 12.50
C GLN A 109 -22.69 5.31 11.38
N MET A 110 -22.81 5.81 10.14
CA MET A 110 -21.92 5.38 9.05
C MET A 110 -20.59 6.14 9.09
N MET A 111 -19.48 5.41 9.07
CA MET A 111 -18.13 5.99 9.03
C MET A 111 -17.31 5.40 7.90
N ARG A 112 -16.38 6.23 7.38
CA ARG A 112 -15.48 5.88 6.28
C ARG A 112 -14.04 5.87 6.75
N PHE A 113 -13.31 4.83 6.37
CA PHE A 113 -11.90 4.66 6.70
C PHE A 113 -11.12 4.16 5.49
N GLN A 114 -9.91 4.70 5.32
CA GLN A 114 -8.88 4.04 4.55
C GLN A 114 -8.17 3.03 5.45
N LEU A 115 -8.12 1.78 5.01
CA LEU A 115 -7.65 0.66 5.81
C LEU A 115 -6.20 0.30 5.50
N THR A 116 -5.43 0.07 6.57
CA THR A 116 -4.14 -0.61 6.53
C THR A 116 -4.23 -1.83 7.46
N PRO A 117 -3.93 -3.07 7.02
CA PRO A 117 -3.91 -4.23 7.91
C PRO A 117 -3.04 -3.98 9.15
N TRP A 118 -3.51 -4.38 10.34
CA TRP A 118 -2.82 -4.02 11.59
C TRP A 118 -1.35 -4.44 11.61
N HIS A 119 -1.02 -5.66 11.18
CA HIS A 119 0.38 -6.15 11.11
C HIS A 119 1.32 -5.26 10.27
N LYS A 120 0.80 -4.43 9.36
CA LYS A 120 1.61 -3.46 8.58
C LYS A 120 1.71 -2.09 9.26
N ALA A 121 0.76 -1.77 10.11
CA ALA A 121 0.64 -0.49 10.80
C ALA A 121 1.24 -0.54 12.22
N GLU A 122 1.39 -1.72 12.80
CA GLU A 122 1.82 -1.95 14.17
C GLU A 122 3.18 -1.35 14.49
N ASN A 123 4.17 -1.43 13.58
CA ASN A 123 5.46 -0.78 13.79
C ASN A 123 5.35 0.73 14.00
N LYS A 124 4.31 1.36 13.43
CA LYS A 124 4.08 2.80 13.55
C LYS A 124 3.18 3.16 14.73
N TYR A 125 2.16 2.34 15.03
CA TYR A 125 1.10 2.70 15.97
C TYR A 125 0.99 1.79 17.20
N GLY A 126 1.72 0.68 17.25
CA GLY A 126 1.65 -0.33 18.31
C GLY A 126 2.21 0.15 19.66
N GLY A 127 3.07 1.18 19.66
CA GLY A 127 3.63 1.76 20.89
C GLY A 127 2.72 2.76 21.60
N TYR A 128 1.56 3.11 21.05
CA TYR A 128 0.62 4.03 21.69
C TYR A 128 -0.34 3.29 22.61
N ASN A 129 -0.78 3.99 23.67
CA ASN A 129 -1.82 3.45 24.54
C ASN A 129 -3.09 3.17 23.73
N ARG A 130 -3.56 1.91 23.79
CA ARG A 130 -4.69 1.42 23.02
C ARG A 130 -5.78 0.92 23.95
N ILE A 131 -6.98 1.46 23.76
CA ILE A 131 -8.16 1.07 24.50
C ILE A 131 -8.87 0.02 23.67
N ASN A 132 -8.89 -1.22 24.18
CA ASN A 132 -9.50 -2.37 23.50
C ASN A 132 -10.91 -2.63 24.03
N PHE A 133 -11.70 -3.35 23.23
CA PHE A 133 -12.93 -3.95 23.72
C PHE A 133 -12.63 -5.03 24.77
N GLN A 134 -13.60 -5.29 25.63
CA GLN A 134 -13.54 -6.37 26.62
C GLN A 134 -14.34 -7.61 26.17
N ASP A 135 -15.05 -7.51 25.05
CA ASP A 135 -15.83 -8.60 24.47
C ASP A 135 -14.91 -9.48 23.61
N ASP A 136 -14.77 -10.75 23.99
CA ASP A 136 -13.90 -11.72 23.30
C ASP A 136 -14.30 -11.93 21.84
N GLY A 137 -15.59 -11.93 21.53
CA GLY A 137 -16.10 -12.08 20.17
C GLY A 137 -15.61 -10.96 19.25
N VAL A 138 -15.66 -9.72 19.73
CA VAL A 138 -15.14 -8.55 18.98
C VAL A 138 -13.62 -8.61 18.84
N MET A 139 -12.91 -9.11 19.86
CA MET A 139 -11.46 -9.20 19.86
C MET A 139 -10.90 -10.23 18.87
N THR A 140 -11.70 -11.20 18.42
CA THR A 140 -11.32 -12.16 17.36
C THR A 140 -11.43 -11.61 15.94
N LEU A 141 -12.06 -10.45 15.75
CA LEU A 141 -12.27 -9.86 14.42
C LEU A 141 -10.95 -9.43 13.77
N SER A 142 -10.94 -9.40 12.44
CA SER A 142 -9.79 -8.89 11.68
C SER A 142 -9.56 -7.41 11.99
N THR A 143 -8.32 -7.07 12.41
CA THR A 143 -7.94 -5.73 12.84
C THR A 143 -7.23 -4.93 11.76
N TYR A 144 -7.56 -3.65 11.67
CA TYR A 144 -6.96 -2.70 10.73
C TYR A 144 -6.63 -1.39 11.45
N TRP A 145 -5.58 -0.70 11.01
CA TRP A 145 -5.48 0.75 11.21
C TRP A 145 -6.40 1.46 10.22
N GLY A 146 -7.13 2.48 10.69
CA GLY A 146 -8.03 3.29 9.88
C GLY A 146 -7.69 4.77 9.94
N ASP A 147 -7.35 5.35 8.79
CA ASP A 147 -7.36 6.80 8.62
C ASP A 147 -8.76 7.23 8.22
N LYS A 148 -9.43 7.99 9.08
CA LYS A 148 -10.80 8.45 8.82
C LYS A 148 -10.83 9.34 7.57
N LYS A 149 -11.83 9.12 6.71
CA LYS A 149 -12.12 9.93 5.53
C LYS A 149 -13.36 10.80 5.71
#